data_AF-A0A3E0TL35-F1
#
_entry.id   AF-A0A3E0TL35-F1
#
_cell.length_a   1.000
_cell.length_b   1.000
_cell.length_c   1.000
_cell.angle_alpha   90.00
_cell.angle_beta   90.00
_cell.angle_gamma   90.00
#
_symmetry.space_group_name_H-M   'P 1'
#
loop_
_entity.id
_entity.type
_entity.pdbx_description
1 polymer ?
#
loop_
_entity_poly.entity_id
_entity_poly.type
_entity_poly.pdbx_seq_one_letter_code
_entity_poly.pdbx_strand_id
1 'polypeptide(L)' 'MDGNKVGRLSTLFEQVMAKQASINEQFERQVLYEEFMNDSRNNQQGEKQATGRQLRLTR' A
#
# COMPACT_ATOMS: atom_id res chain seq x y z
N MET A 1 6.01 1.12 -2.80
CA MET A 1 6.34 0.43 -1.54
C MET A 1 7.21 -0.77 -1.85
N ASP A 2 8.25 -0.99 -1.06
CA ASP A 2 9.24 -2.05 -1.25
C ASP A 2 8.83 -3.37 -0.54
N GLY A 3 9.33 -4.50 -1.05
CA GLY A 3 8.96 -5.84 -0.57
C GLY A 3 9.31 -6.10 0.90
N ASN A 4 10.35 -5.46 1.43
CA ASN A 4 10.74 -5.59 2.84
C ASN A 4 9.69 -4.97 3.77
N LYS A 5 9.14 -3.80 3.42
CA LYS A 5 8.07 -3.17 4.19
C LYS A 5 6.76 -3.96 4.15
N VAL A 6 6.46 -4.62 3.03
CA VAL A 6 5.28 -5.50 2.93
C VAL A 6 5.43 -6.72 3.85
N GLY A 7 6.62 -7.34 3.87
CA GLY A 7 6.94 -8.42 4.81
C GLY A 7 6.78 -7.97 6.26
N ARG A 8 7.32 -6.79 6.61
CA ARG A 8 7.21 -6.21 7.95
C ARG A 8 5.76 -5.93 8.34
N LEU A 9 4.94 -5.39 7.42
CA LEU A 9 3.52 -5.14 7.64
C LEU A 9 2.76 -6.45 7.97
N SER A 10 3.07 -7.56 7.28
CA SER A 10 2.47 -8.87 7.57
C SER A 10 2.82 -9.36 8.98
N THR A 11 4.10 -9.28 9.36
CA THR A 11 4.55 -9.69 10.70
C THR A 11 3.88 -8.86 11.80
N LEU A 12 3.81 -7.55 11.63
CA LEU A 12 3.13 -6.66 12.58
C LEU A 12 1.62 -6.97 12.67
N PHE A 13 1.00 -7.35 11.56
CA PHE A 13 -0.40 -7.75 11.55
C PHE A 13 -0.63 -9.01 12.41
N GLU A 14 0.21 -10.03 12.25
CA GLU A 14 0.18 -11.25 13.07
C GLU A 14 0.39 -10.95 14.55
N GLN A 15 1.36 -10.10 14.89
CA GLN A 15 1.63 -9.69 16.27
C GLN A 15 0.44 -8.95 16.91
N VAL A 16 -0.27 -8.11 16.14
CA VAL A 16 -1.49 -7.45 16.64
C VAL A 16 -2.63 -8.45 16.82
N MET A 17 -2.83 -9.38 15.89
CA MET A 17 -3.85 -10.44 16.03
C MET A 17 -3.57 -11.34 17.24
N ALA A 18 -2.30 -11.61 17.52
CA ALA A 18 -1.85 -12.34 18.69
C ALA A 18 -1.94 -11.52 20.01
N LYS A 19 -2.33 -10.23 19.94
CA LYS A 19 -2.33 -9.27 21.06
C LYS A 19 -0.95 -9.10 21.74
N GLN A 20 0.12 -9.35 20.99
CA GLN A 20 1.51 -9.24 21.46
C GLN A 20 2.19 -7.95 20.98
N ALA A 21 1.56 -7.20 20.08
CA ALA A 21 2.13 -5.96 19.57
C ALA A 21 2.10 -4.82 20.61
N SER A 22 3.27 -4.23 20.82
CA SER A 22 3.43 -2.98 21.57
C SER A 22 2.73 -1.79 20.90
N ILE A 23 2.54 -0.70 21.63
CA ILE A 23 1.95 0.55 21.11
C ILE A 23 2.75 1.06 19.90
N ASN A 24 4.08 0.95 19.95
CA ASN A 24 4.96 1.38 18.87
C ASN A 24 4.77 0.52 17.61
N GLU A 25 4.64 -0.80 17.76
CA GLU A 25 4.38 -1.73 16.65
C GLU A 25 2.99 -1.50 16.04
N GLN A 26 1.99 -1.15 16.85
CA GLN A 26 0.66 -0.80 16.36
C GLN A 26 0.68 0.48 15.51
N PHE A 27 1.46 1.48 15.93
CA PHE A 27 1.68 2.71 15.17
C PHE A 27 2.46 2.45 13.88
N GLU A 28 3.55 1.69 13.96
CA GLU A 28 4.35 1.28 12.80
C GLU A 28 3.48 0.57 11.76
N ARG A 29 2.63 -0.38 12.20
CA ARG A 29 1.69 -1.08 11.32
C ARG A 29 0.73 -0.10 10.63
N GLN A 30 0.21 0.89 11.37
CA GLN A 30 -0.72 1.85 10.80
C GLN A 30 -0.07 2.71 9.72
N VAL A 31 1.14 3.20 9.97
CA VAL A 31 1.93 3.96 8.97
C VAL A 31 2.21 3.12 7.73
N LEU A 32 2.66 1.87 7.90
CA LEU A 32 2.93 0.97 6.77
C LEU A 32 1.68 0.61 5.98
N TYR A 33 0.54 0.47 6.65
CA TYR A 33 -0.75 0.23 5.98
C TYR A 33 -1.20 1.45 5.16
N GLU A 34 -1.04 2.66 5.68
CA GLU A 34 -1.32 3.88 4.93
C GLU A 34 -0.41 4.03 3.71
N GLU A 35 0.89 3.72 3.85
CA GLU A 35 1.84 3.70 2.75
C GLU A 35 1.41 2.71 1.65
N PHE A 36 1.02 1.50 2.04
CA PHE A 36 0.54 0.46 1.11
C PHE A 36 -0.71 0.89 0.32
N MET A 37 -1.68 1.49 1.02
CA MET A 37 -2.92 1.95 0.40
C MET A 37 -2.69 3.14 -0.54
N ASN A 38 -1.79 4.05 -0.18
CA ASN A 38 -1.44 5.20 -1.01
C ASN A 38 -0.68 4.79 -2.28
N ASP A 39 0.24 3.83 -2.17
CA ASP A 39 0.97 3.29 -3.31
C ASP A 39 0.02 2.59 -4.31
N SER A 40 -0.95 1.84 -3.78
CA SER A 40 -2.00 1.19 -4.59
C SER A 40 -2.91 2.22 -5.30
N ARG A 41 -3.25 3.34 -4.64
CA ARG A 41 -4.03 4.43 -5.26
C ARG A 41 -3.26 5.13 -6.38
N ASN A 42 -1.96 5.37 -6.19
CA ASN A 42 -1.12 6.02 -7.19
C ASN A 42 -0.99 5.16 -8.45
N ASN A 43 -0.84 3.83 -8.29
CA ASN A 43 -0.80 2.91 -9.42
C ASN A 43 -2.14 2.85 -10.19
N GLN A 44 -3.28 2.86 -9.50
CA GLN A 44 -4.59 2.88 -10.16
C GLN A 44 -4.90 4.19 -10.90
N GLN A 45 -4.35 5.33 -10.47
CA GLN A 45 -4.52 6.60 -11.17
C GLN A 45 -3.65 6.70 -12.43
N GLY A 46 -2.46 6.09 -12.43
CA GLY A 46 -1.60 6.01 -13.62
C GLY A 46 -2.23 5.19 -14.75
N GLU A 47 -2.88 4.07 -14.43
CA GLU A 47 -3.53 3.20 -15.42
C GLU A 47 -4.76 3.86 -16.09
N LYS A 48 -5.51 4.67 -15.35
CA LYS A 48 -6.66 5.42 -15.89
C LYS A 48 -6.26 6.55 -16.85
N GLN A 49 -5.05 7.09 -16.73
CA GLN A 49 -4.55 8.11 -17.66
C GLN A 49 -3.94 7.51 -18.94
N ALA A 50 -3.37 6.30 -18.87
CA ALA A 50 -2.77 5.63 -20.01
C ALA A 50 -3.80 5.22 -21.08
N THR A 51 -5.00 4.79 -20.66
CA THR A 51 -6.07 4.35 -21.58
C THR A 51 -6.85 5.50 -22.24
N GLY A 52 -6.91 6.68 -21.62
CA GLY A 52 -7.57 7.87 -22.18
C GLY A 52 -6.78 8.58 -23.28
N ARG A 53 -5.46 8.37 -23.38
CA ARG A 53 -4.60 9.03 -24.38
C ARG A 53 -4.58 8.31 -25.73
N GLN A 54 -4.75 6.99 -25.76
CA GLN A 54 -4.75 6.24 -27.03
C GLN A 54 -5.99 6.49 -27.88
N LEU A 55 -7.17 6.70 -27.27
CA LEU A 55 -8.42 6.92 -27.99
C LEU A 55 -8.53 8.30 -28.66
N ARG A 56 -7.61 9.24 -28.38
CA ARG A 56 -7.62 10.59 -28.96
C ARG A 56 -6.66 10.76 -30.15
N LEU A 57 -5.81 9.78 -30.43
CA LEU A 57 -4.79 9.86 -31.49
C LEU A 57 -5.17 9.10 -32.78
N THR A 58 -6.35 8.47 -32.82
CA THR A 58 -6.83 7.70 -33.98
C THR A 58 -8.06 8.32 -34.66
N ARG A 59 -8.20 9.64 -34.67
CA ARG A 59 -9.27 10.32 -35.43
C ARG A 59 -8.74 11.44 -36.30
#